data_AF-A0A849B4C3-F1
#
_entry.id   AF-A0A849B4C3-F1
#
_cell.length_a   1.000
_cell.length_b   1.000
_cell.length_c   1.000
_cell.angle_alpha   90.00
_cell.angle_beta   90.00
_cell.angle_gamma   90.00
#
_symmetry.space_group_name_H-M   'P 1'
#
loop_
_entity.id
_entity.type
_entity.pdbx_description
1 polymer ?
#
loop_
_entity_poly.entity_id
_entity_poly.type
_entity_poly.pdbx_seq_one_letter_code
_entity_poly.pdbx_strand_id
1 'polypeptide(L)'
;MSKAIKNFENALQRLIDGKPSIVKPPYTINNDTVALEAGRKRGAIKKSRPELAELLVAIAEAEARRTGKSETETVDIRDSKLQEAQERIKELETQLAELQDKYDKQLAQLNIQMYRNMQFQKQLQGGKNTESNLLDFMKN
;
A
#
# COMPACT_ATOMS: atom_id res chain seq x y z
N MET A 1 -29.90 -20.70 -20.47
CA MET A 1 -29.99 -19.48 -19.64
C MET A 1 -30.93 -19.73 -18.47
N SER A 2 -30.46 -19.54 -17.24
CA SER A 2 -31.30 -19.73 -16.05
C SER A 2 -32.40 -18.65 -16.02
N LYS A 3 -33.60 -19.03 -15.55
CA LYS A 3 -34.74 -18.12 -15.38
C LYS A 3 -34.39 -16.93 -14.47
N ALA A 4 -33.41 -17.11 -13.58
CA ALA A 4 -32.93 -16.07 -12.67
C ALA A 4 -32.15 -14.96 -13.39
N ILE A 5 -31.24 -15.30 -14.31
CA ILE A 5 -30.43 -14.33 -15.05
C ILE A 5 -31.32 -13.43 -15.91
N LYS A 6 -32.24 -14.03 -16.67
CA LYS A 6 -33.22 -13.29 -17.48
C LYS A 6 -34.08 -12.34 -16.64
N ASN A 7 -34.44 -12.73 -15.42
CA ASN A 7 -35.18 -11.85 -14.52
C ASN A 7 -34.35 -10.63 -14.09
N PHE A 8 -33.05 -10.80 -13.86
CA PHE A 8 -32.17 -9.69 -13.54
C PHE A 8 -31.92 -8.77 -14.75
N GLU A 9 -31.75 -9.33 -15.95
CA GLU A 9 -31.62 -8.55 -17.19
C GLU A 9 -32.88 -7.71 -17.46
N ASN A 10 -34.07 -8.30 -17.32
CA ASN A 10 -35.33 -7.59 -17.45
C ASN A 10 -35.49 -6.50 -16.38
N ALA A 11 -35.07 -6.76 -15.15
CA ALA A 11 -35.07 -5.76 -14.09
C ALA A 11 -34.12 -4.59 -14.38
N LEU A 12 -32.93 -4.87 -14.92
CA LEU A 12 -31.99 -3.86 -15.37
C LEU A 12 -32.59 -2.98 -16.47
N GLN A 13 -33.23 -3.57 -17.48
CA GLN A 13 -33.90 -2.83 -18.56
C GLN A 13 -35.00 -1.90 -18.03
N ARG A 14 -35.84 -2.36 -17.09
CA ARG A 14 -36.85 -1.50 -16.46
C ARG A 14 -36.26 -0.29 -15.74
N LEU A 15 -35.11 -0.47 -15.09
CA LEU A 15 -34.40 0.61 -14.39
C LEU A 15 -33.78 1.62 -15.36
N ILE A 16 -33.30 1.15 -16.52
CA ILE A 16 -32.79 1.98 -17.62
C ILE A 16 -33.93 2.78 -18.27
N ASP A 17 -35.07 2.12 -18.55
CA ASP A 17 -36.26 2.73 -19.14
C ASP A 17 -37.00 3.70 -18.20
N GLY A 18 -36.55 3.81 -16.94
CA GLY A 18 -37.16 4.67 -15.93
C GLY A 18 -38.54 4.19 -15.44
N LYS A 19 -38.87 2.91 -15.66
CA LYS A 19 -40.14 2.29 -15.28
C LYS A 19 -39.93 1.18 -14.24
N PRO A 20 -39.43 1.49 -13.04
CA PRO A 20 -39.28 0.49 -11.99
C PRO A 20 -40.65 -0.01 -11.52
N SER A 21 -40.73 -1.30 -11.26
CA SER A 21 -41.92 -1.98 -10.75
C SER A 21 -41.92 -2.08 -9.24
N ILE A 22 -40.76 -2.17 -8.59
CA ILE A 22 -40.62 -2.39 -7.14
C ILE A 22 -39.88 -1.22 -6.49
N VAL A 23 -38.81 -0.75 -7.11
CA VAL A 23 -37.96 0.32 -6.54
C VAL A 23 -38.61 1.69 -6.77
N LYS A 24 -38.71 2.52 -5.72
CA LYS A 24 -39.22 3.90 -5.85
C LYS A 24 -38.08 4.89 -6.10
N PRO A 25 -38.27 5.91 -6.96
CA PRO A 25 -37.32 7.02 -7.09
C PRO A 25 -37.18 7.83 -5.78
N PRO A 26 -35.99 8.38 -5.47
CA PRO A 26 -34.73 8.28 -6.21
C PRO A 26 -34.00 6.95 -5.93
N TYR A 27 -33.51 6.30 -6.99
CA TYR A 27 -32.70 5.07 -6.90
C TYR A 27 -31.37 5.26 -7.62
N THR A 28 -30.38 4.44 -7.31
CA THR A 28 -29.15 4.27 -8.12
C THR A 28 -29.22 2.95 -8.86
N ILE A 29 -28.57 2.80 -10.02
CA ILE A 29 -28.50 1.51 -10.72
C ILE A 29 -27.31 0.76 -10.15
N ASN A 30 -27.54 -0.11 -9.16
CA ASN A 30 -26.52 -0.95 -8.55
C ASN A 30 -26.98 -2.40 -8.44
N ASN A 31 -26.06 -3.30 -8.12
CA ASN A 31 -26.34 -4.73 -8.00
C ASN A 31 -27.49 -5.04 -7.04
N ASP A 32 -27.59 -4.30 -5.93
CA ASP A 32 -28.63 -4.51 -4.93
C ASP A 32 -30.00 -3.98 -5.38
N THR A 33 -30.04 -2.91 -6.17
CA THR A 33 -31.27 -2.35 -6.72
C THR A 33 -31.81 -3.21 -7.84
N VAL A 34 -30.95 -3.71 -8.72
CA VAL A 34 -31.35 -4.67 -9.77
C VAL A 34 -31.84 -5.98 -9.13
N ALA A 35 -31.18 -6.45 -8.07
CA ALA A 35 -31.64 -7.61 -7.32
C ALA A 35 -33.02 -7.37 -6.67
N LEU A 36 -33.21 -6.20 -6.07
CA LEU A 36 -34.47 -5.82 -5.42
C LEU A 36 -35.61 -5.68 -6.45
N GLU A 37 -35.33 -5.08 -7.61
CA GLU A 37 -36.28 -4.91 -8.72
C GLU A 37 -36.66 -6.24 -9.36
N ALA A 38 -35.77 -7.22 -9.38
CA ALA A 38 -36.07 -8.60 -9.77
C ALA A 38 -36.84 -9.41 -8.69
N GLY A 39 -37.21 -8.79 -7.58
CA GLY A 39 -37.92 -9.44 -6.46
C GLY A 39 -37.04 -10.36 -5.62
N ARG A 40 -35.73 -10.13 -5.61
CA ARG A 40 -34.76 -10.88 -4.79
C ARG A 40 -34.19 -10.02 -3.65
N LYS A 41 -33.58 -10.69 -2.67
CA LYS A 41 -32.90 -10.00 -1.57
C LYS A 41 -31.66 -9.27 -2.09
N ARG A 42 -31.30 -8.16 -1.43
CA ARG A 42 -30.01 -7.48 -1.63
C ARG A 42 -28.86 -8.49 -1.44
N GLY A 43 -27.82 -8.40 -2.26
CA GLY A 43 -26.71 -9.35 -2.29
C GLY A 43 -26.96 -10.66 -3.06
N ALA A 44 -28.09 -10.80 -3.76
CA ALA A 44 -28.34 -11.97 -4.63
C ALA A 44 -27.42 -12.03 -5.86
N ILE A 45 -26.95 -10.86 -6.32
CA ILE A 45 -25.99 -10.74 -7.42
C ILE A 45 -24.58 -10.67 -6.81
N LYS A 46 -23.81 -11.76 -6.91
CA LYS A 46 -22.44 -11.88 -6.36
C LYS A 46 -21.40 -11.96 -7.47
N LYS A 47 -20.26 -11.27 -7.29
CA LYS A 47 -19.09 -11.28 -8.19
C LYS A 47 -18.43 -12.64 -8.34
N SER A 48 -18.61 -13.54 -7.39
CA SER A 48 -18.03 -14.90 -7.44
C SER A 48 -18.72 -15.83 -8.45
N ARG A 49 -19.86 -15.44 -9.02
CA ARG A 49 -20.60 -16.26 -10.00
C ARG A 49 -20.23 -15.82 -11.41
N PRO A 50 -19.51 -16.64 -12.20
CA PRO A 50 -19.07 -16.27 -13.54
C PRO A 50 -20.26 -16.03 -14.50
N GLU A 51 -21.37 -16.73 -14.30
CA GLU A 51 -22.60 -16.55 -15.09
C GLU A 51 -23.24 -15.15 -14.97
N LEU A 52 -22.88 -14.37 -13.94
CA LEU A 52 -23.38 -13.00 -13.73
C LEU A 52 -22.36 -11.94 -14.14
N ALA A 53 -21.20 -12.32 -14.66
CA ALA A 53 -20.14 -11.38 -15.02
C ALA A 53 -20.62 -10.38 -16.09
N GLU A 54 -21.31 -10.87 -17.13
CA GLU A 54 -21.86 -10.04 -18.21
C GLU A 54 -22.93 -9.06 -17.68
N LEU A 55 -23.80 -9.53 -16.80
CA LEU A 55 -24.80 -8.67 -16.14
C LEU A 55 -24.13 -7.59 -15.29
N LEU A 56 -23.08 -7.91 -14.54
CA LEU A 56 -22.37 -6.95 -13.70
C LEU A 56 -21.76 -5.80 -14.53
N VAL A 57 -21.22 -6.13 -15.70
CA VAL A 57 -20.72 -5.13 -16.66
C VAL A 57 -21.87 -4.26 -17.16
N ALA A 58 -22.97 -4.88 -17.60
CA ALA A 58 -24.15 -4.14 -18.08
C ALA A 58 -24.77 -3.21 -17.02
N ILE A 59 -24.76 -3.61 -15.74
CA ILE A 59 -25.22 -2.76 -14.62
C ILE A 59 -24.32 -1.54 -14.47
N ALA A 60 -22.99 -1.72 -14.55
CA ALA A 60 -22.04 -0.63 -14.44
C ALA A 60 -22.19 0.36 -15.61
N GLU A 61 -22.31 -0.15 -16.85
CA GLU A 61 -22.54 0.67 -18.04
C GLU A 61 -23.86 1.46 -17.95
N ALA A 62 -24.92 0.82 -17.46
CA ALA A 62 -26.24 1.45 -17.31
C ALA A 62 -26.22 2.60 -16.30
N GLU A 63 -25.49 2.43 -15.19
CA GLU A 63 -25.26 3.51 -14.23
C GLU A 63 -24.52 4.68 -14.88
N ALA A 64 -23.38 4.40 -15.53
CA ALA A 64 -22.54 5.40 -16.19
C ALA A 64 -23.31 6.22 -17.23
N ARG A 65 -24.15 5.55 -18.03
CA ARG A 65 -25.06 6.21 -18.98
C ARG A 65 -26.08 7.10 -18.29
N ARG A 66 -26.62 6.68 -17.14
CA ARG A 66 -27.63 7.44 -16.39
C ARG A 66 -27.04 8.66 -15.69
N THR A 67 -25.84 8.55 -15.16
CA THR A 67 -25.14 9.66 -14.50
C THR A 67 -24.47 10.62 -15.50
N GLY A 68 -24.50 10.30 -16.80
CA GLY A 68 -23.84 11.08 -17.84
C GLY A 68 -22.32 11.10 -17.69
N LYS A 69 -21.80 10.28 -16.78
CA LYS A 69 -20.38 10.16 -16.48
C LYS A 69 -19.85 9.09 -17.42
N SER A 70 -19.34 9.50 -18.57
CA SER A 70 -18.50 8.62 -19.37
C SER A 70 -17.45 8.00 -18.44
N GLU A 71 -17.10 6.74 -18.68
CA GLU A 71 -16.16 5.92 -17.88
C GLU A 71 -14.74 6.51 -17.75
N THR A 72 -14.53 7.78 -18.09
CA THR A 72 -13.26 8.48 -18.13
C THR A 72 -12.94 9.30 -16.86
N GLU A 73 -13.84 9.40 -15.88
CA GLU A 73 -13.59 10.18 -14.65
C GLU A 73 -13.44 9.35 -13.37
N THR A 74 -13.33 8.03 -13.47
CA THR A 74 -12.68 7.24 -12.44
C THR A 74 -11.30 6.83 -12.91
N VAL A 75 -10.49 7.82 -13.34
CA VAL A 75 -9.04 7.72 -13.13
C VAL A 75 -8.81 7.87 -11.62
N ASP A 76 -9.16 6.78 -10.97
CA ASP A 76 -8.52 6.16 -9.83
C ASP A 76 -7.58 7.04 -8.99
N ILE A 77 -8.18 7.98 -8.25
CA ILE A 77 -7.52 8.72 -7.17
C ILE A 77 -6.94 7.74 -6.13
N ARG A 78 -7.45 6.49 -6.05
CA ARG A 78 -6.89 5.45 -5.19
C ARG A 78 -5.63 4.87 -5.79
N ASP A 79 -5.60 4.58 -7.09
CA ASP A 79 -4.37 4.11 -7.75
C ASP A 79 -3.28 5.19 -7.78
N SER A 80 -3.62 6.47 -7.96
CA SER A 80 -2.61 7.55 -7.91
C SER A 80 -1.99 7.67 -6.52
N LYS A 81 -2.81 7.64 -5.47
CA LYS A 81 -2.33 7.65 -4.07
C LYS A 81 -1.57 6.38 -3.71
N LEU A 82 -1.95 5.25 -4.29
CA LEU A 82 -1.26 3.98 -4.10
C LEU A 82 0.12 4.02 -4.77
N GLN A 83 0.23 4.59 -5.96
CA GLN A 83 1.50 4.80 -6.66
C GLN A 83 2.41 5.76 -5.89
N GLU A 84 1.90 6.92 -5.45
CA GLU A 84 2.65 7.86 -4.62
C GLU A 84 3.15 7.22 -3.32
N ALA A 85 2.31 6.42 -2.66
CA ALA A 85 2.71 5.69 -1.45
C ALA A 85 3.79 4.64 -1.74
N GLN A 86 3.71 3.93 -2.86
CA GLN A 86 4.72 2.95 -3.28
C GLN A 86 6.06 3.60 -3.61
N GLU A 87 6.05 4.73 -4.32
CA GLU A 87 7.25 5.51 -4.58
C GLU A 87 7.87 6.01 -3.27
N ARG A 88 7.05 6.51 -2.35
CA ARG A 88 7.54 6.97 -1.06
C ARG A 88 8.14 5.86 -0.21
N ILE A 89 7.58 4.65 -0.24
CA ILE A 89 8.16 3.48 0.44
C ILE A 89 9.53 3.17 -0.12
N LYS A 90 9.68 3.13 -1.46
CA LYS A 90 10.98 2.88 -2.09
C LYS A 90 12.02 3.93 -1.72
N GLU A 91 11.65 5.21 -1.72
CA GLU A 91 12.55 6.29 -1.28
C GLU A 91 12.98 6.16 0.18
N LEU A 92 12.06 5.75 1.06
CA LEU A 92 12.38 5.54 2.46
C LEU A 92 13.30 4.33 2.65
N GLU A 93 13.10 3.25 1.90
CA GLU A 93 13.95 2.07 1.91
C GLU A 93 15.39 2.39 1.47
N THR A 94 15.55 3.17 0.40
CA THR A 94 16.89 3.59 -0.06
C THR A 94 17.59 4.48 0.96
N GLN A 95 16.88 5.44 1.55
CA GLN A 95 17.43 6.31 2.61
C GLN A 95 17.84 5.50 3.85
N LEU A 96 17.06 4.49 4.23
CA LEU A 96 17.37 3.62 5.37
C LEU A 96 18.64 2.81 5.10
N ALA A 97 18.77 2.23 3.90
CA ALA A 97 19.96 1.50 3.50
C ALA A 97 21.21 2.38 3.49
N GLU A 98 21.13 3.60 2.94
CA GLU A 98 22.23 4.55 2.98
C GLU A 98 22.62 4.96 4.40
N LEU A 99 21.63 5.14 5.29
CA LEU A 99 21.88 5.49 6.67
C LEU A 99 22.56 4.35 7.44
N GLN A 100 22.14 3.11 7.19
CA GLN A 100 22.78 1.91 7.75
C GLN A 100 24.24 1.80 7.30
N ASP A 101 24.53 1.95 6.00
CA ASP A 101 25.90 1.90 5.49
C ASP A 101 26.80 3.01 6.10
N LYS A 102 26.26 4.22 6.25
CA LYS A 102 26.96 5.33 6.94
C LYS A 102 27.22 5.00 8.41
N TYR A 103 26.25 4.42 9.10
CA TYR A 103 26.38 4.01 10.50
C TYR A 103 27.46 2.94 10.67
N ASP A 104 27.46 1.91 9.82
CA ASP A 104 28.44 0.83 9.87
C ASP A 104 29.86 1.33 9.61
N LYS A 105 30.04 2.24 8.66
CA LYS A 105 31.32 2.91 8.39
C LYS A 105 31.81 3.72 9.59
N GLN A 106 30.93 4.47 10.23
CA GLN A 106 31.26 5.24 11.44
C GLN A 106 31.62 4.33 12.61
N LEU A 107 30.89 3.23 12.80
CA LEU A 107 31.18 2.25 13.84
C LEU A 107 32.55 1.58 13.62
N ALA A 108 32.86 1.21 12.38
CA ALA A 108 34.18 0.68 12.04
C ALA A 108 35.30 1.70 12.32
N GLN A 109 35.11 2.96 11.96
CA GLN A 109 36.06 4.03 12.24
C GLN A 109 36.28 4.23 13.75
N LEU A 110 35.20 4.23 14.53
CA LEU A 110 35.24 4.36 15.99
C LEU A 110 36.04 3.21 16.61
N ASN A 111 35.80 1.97 16.17
CA ASN A 111 36.51 0.79 16.65
C ASN A 111 38.02 0.88 16.37
N ILE A 112 38.41 1.34 15.17
CA ILE A 112 39.82 1.56 14.81
C ILE A 112 40.45 2.63 15.70
N GLN A 113 39.76 3.75 15.92
CA GLN A 113 40.25 4.83 16.79
C GLN A 113 40.39 4.37 18.24
N MET A 114 39.44 3.59 18.74
CA MET A 114 39.48 3.02 20.09
C MET A 114 40.69 2.07 20.24
N TYR A 115 40.94 1.22 19.25
CA TYR A 115 42.12 0.37 19.23
C TYR A 115 43.42 1.19 19.23
N ARG A 116 43.53 2.21 18.36
CA ARG A 116 44.72 3.09 18.30
C ARG A 116 44.95 3.80 19.62
N ASN A 117 43.90 4.35 20.23
CA ASN A 117 43.97 5.01 21.54
C ASN A 117 44.43 4.04 22.62
N MET A 118 43.95 2.79 22.62
CA MET A 118 44.43 1.77 23.54
C MET A 118 45.92 1.47 23.34
N GLN A 119 46.40 1.38 22.10
CA GLN A 119 47.82 1.16 21.82
C GLN A 119 48.68 2.34 22.31
N PHE A 120 48.24 3.58 22.07
CA PHE A 120 48.93 4.76 22.58
C PHE A 120 48.96 4.79 24.12
N GLN A 121 47.87 4.44 24.79
CA GLN A 121 47.85 4.33 26.26
C GLN A 121 48.86 3.29 26.77
N LYS A 122 48.97 2.13 26.12
CA LYS A 122 49.97 1.10 26.47
C LYS A 122 51.39 1.62 26.28
N GLN A 123 51.68 2.30 25.17
CA GLN A 123 53.00 2.91 24.93
C GLN A 123 53.34 3.98 25.96
N LEU A 124 52.39 4.83 26.33
CA LEU A 124 52.59 5.84 27.38
C LEU A 124 52.83 5.21 28.76
N GLN A 125 52.13 4.14 29.10
CA GLN A 125 52.39 3.40 30.35
C GLN A 125 53.76 2.73 30.35
N GLY A 126 54.15 2.08 29.24
CA GLY A 126 55.48 1.50 29.08
C GLY A 126 56.59 2.55 29.18
N GLY A 127 56.42 3.70 28.52
CA GLY A 127 57.34 4.84 28.57
C GLY A 127 57.54 5.38 29.99
N LYS A 128 56.45 5.58 30.73
CA LYS A 128 56.51 5.99 32.14
C LYS A 128 57.26 4.99 33.02
N ASN A 129 57.06 3.69 32.79
CA ASN A 129 57.77 2.65 33.54
C ASN A 129 59.27 2.59 33.19
N THR A 130 59.65 2.85 31.93
CA THR A 130 61.06 2.96 31.55
C THR A 130 61.72 4.22 32.10
N GLU A 131 61.02 5.37 32.10
CA GLU A 131 61.52 6.61 32.71
C GLU A 131 61.71 6.46 34.22
N SER A 132 60.76 5.85 34.94
CA SER A 132 60.91 5.60 36.37
C SER A 132 62.11 4.69 36.65
N ASN A 133 62.28 3.61 35.89
CA ASN A 133 63.39 2.68 36.06
C ASN A 133 64.76 3.32 35.75
N LEU A 134 64.84 4.18 34.72
CA LEU A 134 66.07 4.92 34.39
C LEU A 134 66.42 5.96 35.46
N LEU A 135 65.43 6.69 35.98
CA LEU A 135 65.62 7.67 37.04
C LEU A 135 66.08 7.00 38.35
N ASP A 136 65.57 5.81 38.67
CA ASP A 136 66.03 5.04 39.82
C ASP A 136 67.44 4.48 39.64
N PHE A 137 67.83 4.10 38.41
CA PHE A 137 69.19 3.68 38.10
C PHE A 137 70.21 4.81 38.23
N MET A 138 69.86 6.04 37.82
CA MET A 138 70.75 7.21 37.90
C MET A 138 70.94 7.77 39.33
N LYS A 139 70.14 7.31 40.31
CA LYS A 139 70.21 7.76 41.71
C LYS A 139 71.08 6.88 42.61
N ASN A 140 71.49 5.69 42.15
CA ASN A 140 72.44 4.81 42.83
C ASN A 140 73.87 5.02 42.30
#